data_AF-A0A5A8A5Q4-F1
#
_entry.id   AF-A0A5A8A5Q4-F1
#
_cell.length_a   1.000
_cell.length_b   1.000
_cell.length_c   1.000
_cell.angle_alpha   90.00
_cell.angle_beta   90.00
_cell.angle_gamma   90.00
#
_symmetry.space_group_name_H-M   'P 1'
#
loop_
_entity.id
_entity.type
_entity.pdbx_description
1 polymer ?
#
loop_
_entity_poly.entity_id
_entity_poly.type
_entity_poly.pdbx_seq_one_letter_code
_entity_poly.pdbx_strand_id
1 'polypeptide(L)'
;MALRKMIDDCAVKNCGGSLRLVSGCDTLLIAASAIPFKNNSILETSVLLRLINPATALLPSESALRAQFGFTHTEAALALEMLAGNDLAACAIHRGITLNTARAHLRSMFDKTETCRQASLIRLLLLCPRTIMGQAV
;
A
#
# COMPACT_ATOMS: atom_id res chain seq x y z
N MET A 1 4.26 -9.35 26.16
CA MET A 1 3.83 -8.17 26.94
C MET A 1 3.63 -6.90 26.10
N ALA A 2 4.51 -6.57 25.15
CA ALA A 2 4.41 -5.32 24.37
C ALA A 2 3.11 -5.16 23.55
N LEU A 3 2.63 -6.23 22.88
CA LEU A 3 1.40 -6.18 22.09
C LEU A 3 0.14 -5.94 22.95
N ARG A 4 0.01 -6.67 24.07
CA ARG A 4 -1.11 -6.50 25.01
C ARG A 4 -1.16 -5.07 25.55
N LYS A 5 -0.01 -4.55 25.99
CA LYS A 5 0.10 -3.16 26.43
C LYS A 5 -0.30 -2.16 25.34
N MET A 6 0.11 -2.40 24.08
CA MET A 6 -0.27 -1.55 22.96
C MET A 6 -1.79 -1.56 22.70
N ILE A 7 -2.45 -2.72 22.80
CA ILE A 7 -3.91 -2.84 22.64
C ILE A 7 -4.62 -2.11 23.79
N ASP A 8 -4.17 -2.31 25.03
CA ASP A 8 -4.75 -1.64 26.21
C ASP A 8 -4.59 -0.11 26.10
N ASP A 9 -3.41 0.37 25.69
CA ASP A 9 -3.16 1.79 25.45
C ASP A 9 -4.06 2.34 24.33
N CYS A 10 -4.26 1.61 23.22
CA CYS A 10 -5.17 2.01 22.15
C CYS A 10 -6.63 2.12 22.63
N ALA A 11 -7.11 1.11 23.37
CA ALA A 11 -8.49 1.06 23.84
C ALA A 11 -8.81 2.15 24.88
N VAL A 12 -7.86 2.48 25.76
CA VAL A 12 -8.08 3.46 26.84
C VAL A 12 -7.78 4.89 26.40
N LYS A 13 -6.71 5.12 25.64
CA LYS A 13 -6.23 6.48 25.30
C LYS A 13 -6.67 6.95 23.92
N ASN A 14 -7.37 6.10 23.16
CA ASN A 14 -7.79 6.36 21.80
C ASN A 14 -6.60 6.74 20.89
N CYS A 15 -5.42 6.17 21.17
CA CYS A 15 -4.18 6.43 20.44
C CYS A 15 -3.87 5.29 19.46
N GLY A 16 -3.05 5.58 18.45
CA GLY A 16 -2.43 4.55 17.61
C GLY A 16 -1.06 4.14 18.14
N GLY A 17 -0.61 2.95 17.75
CA GLY A 17 0.71 2.43 18.08
C GLY A 17 1.28 1.59 16.94
N SER A 18 2.60 1.39 16.94
CA SER A 18 3.22 0.39 16.08
C SER A 18 4.31 -0.39 16.81
N LEU A 19 4.44 -1.67 16.50
CA LEU A 19 5.41 -2.58 17.06
C LEU A 19 6.07 -3.35 15.92
N ARG A 20 7.39 -3.50 15.99
CA ARG A 20 8.14 -4.42 15.12
C ARG A 20 8.37 -5.73 15.86
N LEU A 21 7.93 -6.83 15.27
CA LEU A 21 8.32 -8.18 15.66
C LEU A 21 9.44 -8.64 14.73
N VAL A 22 10.48 -9.21 15.32
CA VAL A 22 11.60 -9.81 14.59
C VAL A 22 11.66 -11.27 14.98
N SER A 23 11.65 -12.17 14.00
CA SER A 23 11.78 -13.61 14.19
C SER A 23 12.85 -14.12 13.22
N GLY A 24 14.08 -14.30 13.71
CA GLY A 24 15.22 -14.61 12.85
C GLY A 24 15.51 -13.49 11.85
N CYS A 25 15.48 -13.81 10.55
CA CYS A 25 15.64 -12.84 9.46
C CYS A 25 14.31 -12.16 9.05
N ASP A 26 13.17 -12.67 9.52
CA ASP A 26 11.87 -12.12 9.16
C ASP A 26 11.48 -10.97 10.08
N THR A 27 10.89 -9.94 9.48
CA THR A 27 10.33 -8.79 10.19
C THR A 27 8.83 -8.77 9.98
N LEU A 28 8.06 -8.53 11.02
CA LEU A 28 6.63 -8.27 10.94
C LEU A 28 6.32 -6.95 11.64
N LEU A 29 5.70 -6.02 10.90
CA LEU A 29 5.26 -4.73 11.41
C LEU A 29 3.81 -4.84 11.85
N ILE A 30 3.52 -4.46 13.08
CA ILE A 30 2.16 -4.39 13.62
C ILE A 30 1.83 -2.92 13.81
N ALA A 31 0.71 -2.47 13.25
CA ALA A 31 0.10 -1.19 13.58
C ALA A 31 -1.22 -1.42 14.31
N ALA A 32 -1.46 -0.69 15.39
CA ALA A 32 -2.71 -0.67 16.13
C ALA A 32 -3.33 0.71 16.02
N SER A 33 -4.63 0.76 15.79
CA SER A 33 -5.40 2.01 15.79
C SER A 33 -6.74 1.77 16.47
N ALA A 34 -7.08 2.62 17.43
CA ALA A 34 -8.41 2.64 18.01
C ALA A 34 -9.42 3.13 16.97
N ILE A 35 -10.50 2.37 16.82
CA ILE A 35 -11.64 2.72 15.98
C ILE A 35 -12.84 2.86 16.92
N PRO A 36 -13.31 4.09 17.17
CA PRO A 36 -14.53 4.27 17.95
C PRO A 36 -15.70 3.64 17.19
N PHE A 37 -16.39 2.70 17.81
CA PHE A 37 -17.59 2.07 17.26
C PHE A 37 -18.79 2.46 18.12
N LYS A 38 -19.84 2.95 17.47
CA LYS A 38 -21.09 3.33 18.15
C LYS A 38 -22.13 2.26 17.89
N ASN A 39 -22.39 1.41 18.90
CA ASN A 39 -23.45 0.41 18.85
C ASN A 39 -24.55 0.79 19.84
N ASN A 40 -25.79 0.96 19.37
CA ASN A 40 -26.98 1.15 20.22
C ASN A 40 -26.81 2.10 21.44
N SER A 41 -26.14 3.24 21.24
CA SER A 41 -25.90 4.29 22.25
C SER A 41 -24.79 4.04 23.28
N ILE A 42 -24.06 2.92 23.18
CA ILE A 42 -22.84 2.64 23.97
C ILE A 42 -21.62 2.92 23.09
N LEU A 43 -20.63 3.64 23.62
CA LEU A 43 -19.34 3.86 22.97
C LEU A 43 -18.43 2.67 23.33
N GLU A 44 -18.26 1.74 22.39
CA GLU A 44 -17.26 0.67 22.51
C GLU A 44 -16.03 1.02 21.69
N THR A 45 -14.85 0.80 22.27
CA THR A 45 -13.58 1.01 21.59
C THR A 45 -13.11 -0.30 20.97
N SER A 46 -13.22 -0.39 19.64
CA SER A 46 -12.61 -1.48 18.87
C SER A 46 -11.18 -1.11 18.51
N VAL A 47 -10.28 -2.09 18.42
CA VAL A 47 -8.89 -1.87 17.98
C VAL A 47 -8.66 -2.61 16.67
N LEU A 48 -8.27 -1.89 15.62
CA LEU A 48 -7.79 -2.48 14.37
C LEU A 48 -6.30 -2.76 14.51
N LEU A 49 -5.93 -4.03 14.33
CA LEU A 49 -4.54 -4.46 14.19
C LEU A 49 -4.24 -4.74 12.72
N ARG A 50 -3.21 -4.09 12.18
CA ARG A 50 -2.69 -4.35 10.85
C ARG A 50 -1.32 -5.01 10.96
N LEU A 51 -1.23 -6.26 10.52
CA LEU A 51 0.02 -7.01 10.46
C LEU A 51 0.56 -6.93 9.03
N ILE A 52 1.79 -6.47 8.87
CA ILE A 52 2.44 -6.26 7.59
C ILE A 52 3.77 -6.99 7.63
N ASN A 53 3.90 -8.05 6.83
CA ASN A 53 5.20 -8.61 6.52
C ASN A 53 5.77 -7.83 5.30
N PRO A 54 6.82 -7.01 5.45
CA PRO A 54 7.40 -6.25 4.35
C PRO A 54 8.00 -7.15 3.27
N ALA A 55 8.45 -8.38 3.61
CA ALA A 55 8.99 -9.32 2.63
C ALA A 55 7.90 -9.89 1.70
N THR A 56 6.65 -9.94 2.17
CA THR A 56 5.50 -10.43 1.39
C THR A 56 4.45 -9.34 1.17
N ALA A 57 4.80 -8.08 1.37
CA ALA A 57 3.86 -6.98 1.24
C ALA A 57 3.43 -6.87 -0.23
N LEU A 58 2.22 -7.38 -0.53
CA LEU A 58 1.71 -7.48 -1.90
C LEU A 58 1.78 -6.11 -2.61
N LEU A 59 2.20 -6.02 -3.85
CA LEU A 59 2.00 -4.76 -4.58
C LEU A 59 0.48 -4.51 -4.76
N PRO A 60 0.03 -3.24 -4.94
CA PRO A 60 -1.36 -2.99 -5.33
C PRO A 60 -1.70 -3.81 -6.58
N SER A 61 -2.93 -4.30 -6.72
CA SER A 61 -3.33 -5.02 -7.93
C SER A 61 -3.41 -4.05 -9.11
N GLU A 62 -3.24 -4.57 -10.33
CA GLU A 62 -3.44 -3.79 -11.55
C GLU A 62 -4.83 -3.14 -11.57
N SER A 63 -5.86 -3.92 -11.21
CA SER A 63 -7.24 -3.44 -11.12
C SER A 63 -7.42 -2.27 -10.14
N ALA A 64 -6.73 -2.30 -9.00
CA ALA A 64 -6.77 -1.23 -8.02
C ALA A 64 -6.10 0.04 -8.57
N LEU A 65 -4.92 -0.09 -9.19
CA LEU A 65 -4.22 1.05 -9.79
C LEU A 65 -5.05 1.71 -10.89
N ARG A 66 -5.69 0.90 -11.73
CA ARG A 66 -6.56 1.39 -12.80
C ARG A 66 -7.80 2.09 -12.25
N ALA A 67 -8.48 1.48 -11.28
CA ALA A 67 -9.68 2.05 -10.68
C ALA A 67 -9.37 3.36 -9.94
N GLN A 68 -8.22 3.45 -9.28
CA GLN A 68 -7.89 4.59 -8.43
C GLN A 68 -7.25 5.76 -9.19
N PHE A 69 -6.47 5.50 -10.24
CA PHE A 69 -5.73 6.54 -10.97
C PHE A 69 -6.14 6.68 -12.44
N GLY A 70 -7.14 5.93 -12.91
CA GLY A 70 -7.56 5.96 -14.31
C GLY A 70 -6.48 5.43 -15.27
N PHE A 71 -5.59 4.57 -14.79
CA PHE A 71 -4.55 3.99 -15.64
C PHE A 71 -5.14 3.07 -16.72
N THR A 72 -4.48 3.06 -17.87
CA THR A 72 -4.71 2.03 -18.88
C THR A 72 -4.06 0.71 -18.44
N HIS A 73 -4.39 -0.39 -19.12
CA HIS A 73 -3.75 -1.69 -18.84
C HIS A 73 -2.22 -1.63 -19.00
N THR A 74 -1.74 -0.92 -20.03
CA THR A 74 -0.31 -0.78 -20.31
C THR A 74 0.42 0.09 -19.29
N GLU A 75 -0.21 1.17 -18.82
CA GLU A 75 0.32 2.01 -17.75
C GLU A 75 0.37 1.27 -16.42
N ALA A 76 -0.71 0.58 -16.05
CA ALA A 76 -0.75 -0.16 -14.79
C ALA A 76 0.28 -1.30 -14.76
N ALA A 77 0.44 -2.03 -15.87
CA ALA A 77 1.50 -3.03 -16.00
C ALA A 77 2.91 -2.43 -15.83
N LEU A 78 3.17 -1.28 -16.48
CA LEU A 78 4.44 -0.57 -16.33
C LEU A 78 4.67 -0.11 -14.88
N ALA A 79 3.64 0.44 -14.23
CA ALA A 79 3.70 0.89 -12.85
C ALA A 79 3.99 -0.25 -11.87
N LEU A 80 3.43 -1.45 -12.11
CA LEU A 80 3.67 -2.63 -11.28
C LEU A 80 5.13 -3.11 -11.37
N GLU A 81 5.73 -3.13 -12.56
CA GLU A 81 7.14 -3.48 -12.71
C GLU A 81 8.05 -2.46 -12.01
N MET A 82 7.73 -1.17 -12.14
CA MET A 82 8.49 -0.13 -11.44
C MET A 82 8.33 -0.24 -9.91
N LEU A 83 7.15 -0.62 -9.42
CA LEU A 83 6.89 -0.89 -8.00
C LEU A 83 7.62 -2.13 -7.49
N ALA A 84 7.88 -3.11 -8.35
CA ALA A 84 8.73 -4.26 -8.06
C ALA A 84 10.23 -3.90 -7.95
N GLY A 85 10.60 -2.65 -8.24
CA GLY A 85 11.96 -2.13 -8.11
C GLY A 85 12.74 -2.07 -9.43
N ASN A 86 12.12 -2.39 -10.56
CA ASN A 86 12.76 -2.29 -11.87
C ASN A 86 12.89 -0.81 -12.30
N ASP A 87 14.01 -0.47 -12.94
CA ASP A 87 14.14 0.83 -13.60
C ASP A 87 13.32 0.88 -14.90
N LEU A 88 13.14 2.08 -15.45
CA LEU A 88 12.31 2.28 -16.65
C LEU A 88 12.88 1.56 -17.88
N ALA A 89 14.21 1.36 -17.96
CA ALA A 89 14.85 0.71 -19.08
C ALA A 89 14.64 -0.81 -19.04
N ALA A 90 14.79 -1.42 -17.86
CA ALA A 90 14.45 -2.81 -17.62
C ALA A 90 12.97 -3.09 -17.93
N CYS A 91 12.07 -2.22 -17.45
CA CYS A 91 10.64 -2.33 -17.78
C CYS A 91 10.37 -2.26 -19.28
N ALA A 92 11.07 -1.39 -20.01
CA ALA A 92 10.92 -1.28 -21.47
C ALA A 92 11.33 -2.58 -22.17
N ILE A 93 12.45 -3.18 -21.73
CA ILE A 93 12.94 -4.46 -22.25
C ILE A 93 11.96 -5.59 -21.95
N HIS A 94 11.52 -5.75 -20.69
CA HIS A 94 10.57 -6.79 -20.30
C HIS A 94 9.25 -6.71 -21.07
N ARG A 95 8.79 -5.49 -21.35
CA ARG A 95 7.53 -5.25 -22.07
C ARG A 95 7.68 -5.22 -23.60
N GLY A 96 8.90 -5.38 -24.13
CA GLY A 96 9.16 -5.37 -25.57
C GLY A 96 8.86 -4.03 -26.25
N ILE A 97 9.00 -2.91 -25.52
CA ILE A 97 8.76 -1.55 -26.04
C ILE A 97 10.05 -0.74 -26.04
N THR A 98 10.08 0.33 -26.85
CA THR A 98 11.22 1.26 -26.81
C THR A 98 11.23 2.06 -25.52
N LEU A 99 12.42 2.51 -25.10
CA LEU A 99 12.55 3.42 -23.95
C LEU A 99 11.75 4.72 -24.15
N ASN A 100 11.64 5.21 -25.38
CA ASN A 100 10.83 6.39 -25.69
C ASN A 100 9.33 6.13 -25.47
N THR A 101 8.84 4.95 -25.85
CA THR A 101 7.46 4.53 -25.57
C THR A 101 7.22 4.41 -24.06
N ALA A 102 8.16 3.82 -23.32
CA ALA A 102 8.08 3.73 -21.86
C ALA A 102 8.05 5.12 -21.20
N ARG A 103 8.86 6.07 -21.68
CA ARG A 103 8.83 7.47 -21.24
C ARG A 103 7.51 8.17 -21.56
N ALA A 104 6.90 7.88 -22.70
CA ALA A 104 5.59 8.43 -23.05
C ALA A 104 4.49 7.93 -22.09
N HIS A 105 4.47 6.63 -21.78
CA HIS A 105 3.58 6.09 -20.74
C HIS A 105 3.86 6.71 -19.37
N LEU A 106 5.13 6.86 -18.98
CA LEU A 106 5.50 7.50 -17.72
C LEU A 106 4.99 8.94 -17.62
N ARG A 107 5.10 9.71 -18.71
CA ARG A 107 4.56 11.07 -18.77
C ARG A 107 3.03 11.09 -18.63
N SER A 108 2.32 10.16 -19.27
CA SER A 108 0.88 10.06 -19.10
C SER A 108 0.49 9.70 -17.65
N MET A 109 1.26 8.82 -16.99
CA MET A 109 1.04 8.50 -15.57
C MET A 109 1.30 9.71 -14.66
N PHE A 110 2.30 10.52 -14.97
CA PHE A 110 2.56 11.79 -14.27
C PHE A 110 1.38 12.75 -14.37
N ASP A 111 0.82 12.92 -15.57
CA ASP A 111 -0.36 13.76 -15.77
C ASP A 111 -1.58 13.24 -15.00
N LYS A 112 -1.79 11.91 -14.96
CA LYS A 112 -2.91 11.27 -14.24
C LYS A 112 -2.78 11.28 -12.71
N THR A 113 -1.56 11.42 -12.20
CA THR A 113 -1.28 11.37 -10.75
C THR A 113 -0.83 12.69 -10.18
N GLU A 114 -0.78 13.75 -11.01
CA GLU A 114 -0.25 15.07 -10.65
C GLU A 114 1.16 14.99 -10.03
N THR A 115 1.99 14.08 -10.55
CA THR A 115 3.37 13.90 -10.08
C THR A 115 4.37 14.30 -11.16
N CYS A 116 5.56 14.77 -10.76
CA CYS A 116 6.59 15.23 -11.71
C CYS A 116 7.88 14.39 -11.67
N ARG A 117 7.94 13.35 -10.82
CA ARG A 117 9.13 12.53 -10.60
C ARG A 117 8.74 11.08 -10.41
N GLN A 118 9.53 10.17 -10.96
CA GLN A 118 9.33 8.72 -10.81
C GLN A 118 9.25 8.31 -9.33
N ALA A 119 10.16 8.80 -8.48
CA ALA A 119 10.12 8.49 -7.05
C ALA A 119 8.83 8.98 -6.36
N SER A 120 8.29 10.13 -6.78
CA SER A 120 7.02 10.66 -6.25
C SER A 120 5.84 9.80 -6.68
N LEU A 121 5.80 9.38 -7.95
CA LEU A 121 4.82 8.43 -8.46
C LEU A 121 4.88 7.13 -7.65
N ILE A 122 6.05 6.50 -7.54
CA ILE A 122 6.22 5.24 -6.80
C ILE A 122 5.76 5.37 -5.34
N ARG A 123 6.12 6.47 -4.67
CA ARG A 123 5.68 6.73 -3.29
C ARG A 123 4.15 6.82 -3.20
N LEU A 124 3.51 7.54 -4.12
CA LEU A 124 2.05 7.67 -4.17
C LEU A 124 1.39 6.31 -4.39
N LEU A 125 1.91 5.51 -5.32
CA LEU A 125 1.38 4.18 -5.60
C LEU A 125 1.57 3.19 -4.42
N LEU A 126 2.67 3.29 -3.67
CA LEU A 126 2.90 2.48 -2.46
C LEU A 126 1.98 2.87 -1.29
N LEU A 127 1.58 4.14 -1.21
CA LEU A 127 0.66 4.65 -0.20
C LEU A 127 -0.81 4.45 -0.56
N CYS A 128 -1.09 3.92 -1.75
CA CYS A 128 -2.42 3.58 -2.21
C CYS A 128 -3.14 2.74 -1.14
N PRO A 129 -4.29 3.19 -0.61
CA PRO A 129 -5.06 2.44 0.36
C PRO A 129 -5.35 1.05 -0.17
N ARG A 130 -4.89 0.03 0.55
CA ARG A 130 -5.26 -1.34 0.22
C ARG A 130 -6.68 -1.55 0.69
N THR A 131 -7.59 -1.66 -0.26
CA THR A 131 -8.95 -2.09 0.04
C THR A 131 -8.85 -3.49 0.65
N ILE A 132 -9.23 -3.61 1.92
CA ILE A 132 -9.47 -4.92 2.52
C ILE A 132 -10.73 -5.41 1.84
N MET A 133 -10.59 -6.18 0.75
CA MET A 133 -11.72 -6.94 0.25
C MET A 133 -12.04 -7.96 1.34
N GLY A 134 -13.12 -7.71 2.08
CA GLY A 134 -13.67 -8.73 2.96
C GLY A 134 -13.97 -9.93 2.07
N GLN A 135 -13.31 -11.06 2.33
CA GLN A 135 -13.84 -12.32 1.84
C GLN A 135 -15.19 -12.48 2.53
N ALA A 136 -16.26 -12.24 1.79
CA ALA A 136 -17.57 -12.73 2.17
C ALA A 136 -17.44 -14.25 2.19
N VAL A 137 -17.52 -14.82 3.40
CA VAL A 137 -17.70 -16.25 3.63
C VAL A 137 -19.11 -16.62 3.19
#